data_AF-A0A957UP17-F1
#
_entry.id   AF-A0A957UP17-F1
#
_cell.length_a   1.000
_cell.length_b   1.000
_cell.length_c   1.000
_cell.angle_alpha   90.00
_cell.angle_beta   90.00
_cell.angle_gamma   90.00
#
_symmetry.space_group_name_H-M   'P 1'
#
loop_
_entity.id
_entity.type
_entity.pdbx_description
1 polymer ?
#
loop_
_entity_poly.entity_id
_entity_poly.type
_entity_poly.pdbx_seq_one_letter_code
_entity_poly.pdbx_strand_id
1 'polypeptide(L)'
;PALYLRHIRDTIGSGEGIWGLTDSYPPDYALARPSWLEQIEKQCVTWRWRLKTQSHRLSQIHGDFHPFNVLFEAADEFHLLDRSRSPWGEPADDVSCMAINYLFFSLQRSETMAPPFTELWHTFWETYLRQSGDQHILQVIAPFFAWRGLVLASPVWYNVTDRTRQTLFAFIEDVLGRKEFNPNTIENWEV
;
A
#
# COMPACT_ATOMS: atom_id res chain seq x y z
N PRO A 1 -21.88 -2.19 7.23
CA PRO A 1 -21.47 -3.39 6.45
C PRO A 1 -21.29 -3.18 4.94
N ALA A 2 -22.30 -2.64 4.23
CA ALA A 2 -22.28 -2.51 2.77
C ALA A 2 -21.16 -1.57 2.24
N LEU A 3 -20.88 -0.47 2.93
CA LEU A 3 -19.82 0.47 2.56
C LEU A 3 -18.42 -0.17 2.63
N TYR A 4 -18.14 -0.93 3.69
CA TYR A 4 -16.89 -1.68 3.81
C TYR A 4 -16.72 -2.67 2.64
N LEU A 5 -17.76 -3.47 2.37
CA LEU A 5 -17.75 -4.41 1.26
C LEU A 5 -17.61 -3.74 -0.11
N ARG A 6 -18.15 -2.53 -0.26
CA ARG A 6 -17.92 -1.70 -1.45
C ARG A 6 -16.46 -1.30 -1.54
N HIS A 7 -15.90 -0.70 -0.50
CA HIS A 7 -14.50 -0.28 -0.46
C HIS A 7 -13.54 -1.43 -0.84
N ILE A 8 -13.69 -2.62 -0.22
CA ILE A 8 -12.85 -3.79 -0.57
C ILE A 8 -13.05 -4.25 -2.02
N ARG A 9 -14.28 -4.18 -2.55
CA ARG A 9 -14.53 -4.50 -3.96
C ARG A 9 -13.89 -3.48 -4.88
N ASP A 10 -13.95 -2.20 -4.53
CA ASP A 10 -13.41 -1.12 -5.35
C ASP A 10 -11.87 -1.18 -5.37
N THR A 11 -11.22 -1.40 -4.22
CA THR A 11 -9.76 -1.60 -4.12
C THR A 11 -9.27 -2.75 -4.99
N ILE A 12 -9.98 -3.88 -5.02
CA ILE A 12 -9.51 -5.08 -5.72
C ILE A 12 -9.96 -5.11 -7.18
N GLY A 13 -11.23 -4.78 -7.45
CA GLY A 13 -11.87 -5.10 -8.71
C GLY A 13 -12.49 -3.94 -9.49
N SER A 14 -12.22 -2.70 -9.11
CA SER A 14 -12.57 -1.55 -9.96
C SER A 14 -11.46 -1.24 -10.96
N GLY A 15 -11.79 -0.44 -11.98
CA GLY A 15 -10.82 0.06 -12.96
C GLY A 15 -9.79 1.03 -12.38
N GLU A 16 -10.02 1.57 -11.18
CA GLU A 16 -9.01 2.35 -10.44
C GLU A 16 -8.27 1.53 -9.37
N GLY A 17 -8.73 0.29 -9.13
CA GLY A 17 -8.16 -0.65 -8.18
C GLY A 17 -7.10 -1.55 -8.80
N ILE A 18 -6.86 -2.69 -8.16
CA ILE A 18 -5.82 -3.65 -8.56
C ILE A 18 -6.03 -4.18 -9.98
N TRP A 19 -7.27 -4.54 -10.37
CA TRP A 19 -7.52 -5.05 -11.73
C TRP A 19 -7.26 -4.03 -12.84
N GLY A 20 -7.76 -2.79 -12.70
CA GLY A 20 -7.46 -1.78 -13.71
C GLY A 20 -5.98 -1.40 -13.76
N LEU A 21 -5.30 -1.52 -12.63
CA LEU A 21 -3.87 -1.33 -12.51
C LEU A 21 -3.08 -2.44 -13.21
N THR A 22 -3.38 -3.71 -12.97
CA THR A 22 -2.72 -4.83 -13.65
C THR A 22 -2.99 -4.83 -15.16
N ASP A 23 -4.19 -4.44 -15.60
CA ASP A 23 -4.53 -4.25 -17.01
C ASP A 23 -3.68 -3.17 -17.70
N SER A 24 -3.17 -2.18 -16.94
CA SER A 24 -2.36 -1.09 -17.48
C SER A 24 -0.89 -1.47 -17.75
N TYR A 25 -0.41 -2.60 -17.23
CA TYR A 25 0.97 -3.05 -17.44
C TYR A 25 1.17 -3.51 -18.89
N PRO A 26 2.27 -3.09 -19.56
CA PRO A 26 2.53 -3.54 -20.93
C PRO A 26 2.72 -5.08 -20.98
N PRO A 27 2.08 -5.77 -21.95
CA PRO A 27 2.08 -7.23 -22.00
C PRO A 27 3.47 -7.85 -22.25
N ASP A 28 4.39 -7.07 -22.83
CA ASP A 28 5.78 -7.43 -23.13
C ASP A 28 6.78 -6.89 -22.09
N TYR A 29 6.30 -6.37 -20.94
CA TYR A 29 7.18 -5.83 -19.92
C TYR A 29 7.94 -6.93 -19.19
N ALA A 30 9.25 -7.03 -19.44
CA ALA A 30 10.10 -8.12 -18.98
C ALA A 30 10.08 -8.35 -17.46
N LEU A 31 9.95 -7.28 -16.66
CA LEU A 31 9.96 -7.38 -15.19
C LEU A 31 8.61 -7.77 -14.58
N ALA A 32 7.50 -7.63 -15.30
CA ALA A 32 6.17 -7.99 -14.81
C ALA A 32 5.43 -8.83 -15.86
N ARG A 33 5.82 -10.10 -15.95
CA ARG A 33 5.19 -11.03 -16.91
C ARG A 33 3.71 -11.22 -16.58
N PRO A 34 2.85 -11.48 -17.59
CA PRO A 34 1.42 -11.71 -17.35
C PRO A 34 1.10 -12.78 -16.29
N SER A 35 1.90 -13.86 -16.23
CA SER A 35 1.72 -14.91 -15.22
C SER A 35 1.97 -14.45 -13.78
N TRP A 36 2.83 -13.45 -13.60
CA TRP A 36 3.09 -12.85 -12.30
C TRP A 36 1.91 -11.96 -11.89
N LEU A 37 1.41 -11.11 -12.79
CA LEU A 37 0.22 -10.27 -12.55
C LEU A 37 -1.01 -11.13 -12.21
N GLU A 38 -1.23 -12.22 -12.94
CA GLU A 38 -2.29 -13.21 -12.66
C GLU A 38 -2.15 -13.81 -11.24
N GLN A 39 -0.93 -14.12 -10.81
CA GLN A 39 -0.68 -14.63 -9.46
C GLN A 39 -1.00 -13.59 -8.38
N ILE A 40 -0.62 -12.33 -8.58
CA ILE A 40 -0.95 -11.23 -7.67
C ILE A 40 -2.47 -11.07 -7.55
N GLU A 41 -3.21 -11.09 -8.68
CA GLU A 41 -4.66 -11.01 -8.67
C GLU A 41 -5.33 -12.15 -7.90
N LYS A 42 -4.89 -13.40 -8.11
CA LYS A 42 -5.40 -14.57 -7.37
C LYS A 42 -5.19 -14.44 -5.85
N GLN A 43 -4.04 -13.93 -5.44
CA GLN A 43 -3.77 -13.66 -4.03
C GLN A 43 -4.70 -12.56 -3.49
N CYS A 44 -4.90 -11.47 -4.23
CA CYS A 44 -5.81 -10.40 -3.85
C CYS A 44 -7.26 -10.90 -3.74
N VAL A 45 -7.72 -11.79 -4.64
CA VAL A 45 -9.03 -12.44 -4.53
C VAL A 45 -9.12 -13.28 -3.26
N THR A 46 -8.09 -14.05 -2.92
CA THR A 46 -8.05 -14.81 -1.66
C THR A 46 -8.16 -13.88 -0.45
N TRP A 47 -7.42 -12.78 -0.45
CA TRP A 47 -7.50 -11.75 0.57
C TRP A 47 -8.88 -11.09 0.66
N ARG A 48 -9.56 -10.84 -0.46
CA ARG A 48 -10.94 -10.34 -0.48
C ARG A 48 -11.88 -11.18 0.39
N TRP A 49 -11.75 -12.51 0.34
CA TRP A 49 -12.56 -13.43 1.13
C TRP A 49 -12.25 -13.35 2.63
N ARG A 50 -11.02 -13.00 3.01
CA ARG A 50 -10.63 -12.73 4.39
C ARG A 50 -11.16 -11.37 4.86
N LEU A 51 -11.08 -10.35 4.01
CA LEU A 51 -11.47 -8.98 4.36
C LEU A 51 -12.98 -8.80 4.44
N LYS A 52 -13.77 -9.47 3.58
CA LYS A 52 -15.23 -9.23 3.52
C LYS A 52 -15.97 -9.45 4.86
N THR A 53 -15.40 -10.21 5.79
CA THR A 53 -15.99 -10.46 7.12
C THR A 53 -15.63 -9.38 8.14
N GLN A 54 -14.68 -8.49 7.84
CA GLN A 54 -14.14 -7.49 8.75
C GLN A 54 -14.93 -6.17 8.73
N SER A 55 -16.22 -6.19 8.44
CA SER A 55 -17.02 -4.97 8.25
C SER A 55 -17.19 -4.09 9.50
N HIS A 56 -16.79 -4.61 10.67
CA HIS A 56 -16.70 -3.86 11.92
C HIS A 56 -15.56 -2.84 11.92
N ARG A 57 -14.59 -2.98 11.01
CA ARG A 57 -13.46 -2.04 10.84
C ARG A 57 -13.80 -0.81 10.01
N LEU A 58 -15.02 -0.73 9.47
CA LEU A 58 -15.48 0.41 8.67
C LEU A 58 -15.23 1.71 9.42
N SER A 59 -14.38 2.54 8.85
CA SER A 59 -13.96 3.81 9.44
C SER A 59 -14.10 4.93 8.43
N GLN A 60 -14.15 6.16 8.93
CA GLN A 60 -13.95 7.31 8.08
C GLN A 60 -12.47 7.35 7.68
N ILE A 61 -12.19 7.46 6.38
CA ILE A 61 -10.83 7.52 5.84
C ILE A 61 -10.66 8.76 4.96
N HIS A 62 -9.41 9.09 4.67
CA HIS A 62 -9.02 10.05 3.65
C HIS A 62 -9.19 9.46 2.25
N GLY A 63 -8.73 8.23 2.04
CA GLY A 63 -8.74 7.49 0.78
C GLY A 63 -7.52 7.74 -0.12
N ASP A 64 -6.71 8.76 0.20
CA ASP A 64 -5.51 9.13 -0.56
C ASP A 64 -4.48 9.85 0.32
N PHE A 65 -4.25 9.27 1.51
CA PHE A 65 -3.38 9.86 2.53
C PHE A 65 -1.90 9.60 2.22
N HIS A 66 -1.32 10.41 1.33
CA HIS A 66 0.10 10.37 0.99
C HIS A 66 0.79 11.71 1.32
N PRO A 67 2.14 11.76 1.39
CA PRO A 67 2.88 12.95 1.83
C PRO A 67 2.51 14.25 1.10
N PHE A 68 2.24 14.18 -0.20
CA PHE A 68 1.89 15.38 -0.99
C PHE A 68 0.50 15.97 -0.69
N ASN A 69 -0.34 15.26 0.06
CA ASN A 69 -1.65 15.75 0.53
C ASN A 69 -1.60 16.30 1.96
N VAL A 70 -0.41 16.33 2.57
CA VAL A 70 -0.19 16.90 3.91
C VAL A 70 0.61 18.20 3.77
N LEU A 71 -0.06 19.33 4.00
CA LEU A 71 0.57 20.64 3.94
C LEU A 71 0.82 21.18 5.34
N PHE A 72 2.09 21.37 5.69
CA PHE A 72 2.48 21.98 6.96
C PHE A 72 2.44 23.52 6.84
N GLU A 73 1.84 24.18 7.82
CA GLU A 73 1.79 25.65 7.92
C GLU A 73 2.79 26.17 8.96
N ALA A 74 2.65 25.70 10.20
CA ALA A 74 3.59 25.88 11.30
C ALA A 74 3.90 24.50 11.92
N ALA A 75 4.91 24.42 12.80
CA ALA A 75 5.52 23.16 13.27
C ALA A 75 4.54 21.97 13.44
N ASP A 76 3.43 22.18 14.14
CA ASP A 76 2.49 21.12 14.53
C ASP A 76 1.12 21.24 13.82
N GLU A 77 0.95 22.27 12.99
CA GLU A 77 -0.29 22.57 12.27
C GLU A 77 -0.18 22.14 10.81
N PHE A 78 -1.10 21.29 10.37
CA PHE A 78 -1.14 20.80 9.00
C PHE A 78 -2.57 20.75 8.45
N HIS A 79 -2.67 20.84 7.14
CA HIS A 79 -3.90 20.72 6.37
C HIS A 79 -3.85 19.46 5.51
N LEU A 80 -4.99 18.79 5.38
CA LEU A 80 -5.16 17.64 4.49
C LEU A 80 -5.93 18.05 3.25
N LEU A 81 -5.35 17.78 2.07
CA LEU A 81 -5.94 18.08 0.78
C LEU A 81 -6.48 16.82 0.08
N ASP A 82 -7.32 17.02 -0.92
CA ASP A 82 -7.74 15.96 -1.86
C ASP A 82 -8.39 14.71 -1.22
N ARG A 83 -9.41 14.93 -0.39
CA ARG A 83 -10.35 13.88 0.05
C ARG A 83 -11.43 13.59 -1.00
N SER A 84 -11.05 13.42 -2.27
CA SER A 84 -11.99 13.22 -3.38
C SER A 84 -12.56 11.80 -3.46
N ARG A 85 -11.93 10.81 -2.82
CA ARG A 85 -12.38 9.41 -2.80
C ARG A 85 -13.48 9.16 -1.75
N SER A 86 -14.08 7.96 -1.78
CA SER A 86 -15.13 7.56 -0.82
C SER A 86 -14.64 7.73 0.62
N PRO A 87 -15.37 8.48 1.49
CA PRO A 87 -14.89 8.80 2.84
C PRO A 87 -15.01 7.63 3.82
N TRP A 88 -15.53 6.48 3.38
CA TRP A 88 -15.77 5.30 4.21
C TRP A 88 -15.02 4.09 3.66
N GLY A 89 -14.17 3.49 4.49
CA GLY A 89 -13.34 2.35 4.09
C GLY A 89 -12.61 1.70 5.25
N GLU A 90 -11.45 1.12 4.96
CA GLU A 90 -10.59 0.43 5.89
C GLU A 90 -9.39 1.32 6.25
N PRO A 91 -9.06 1.55 7.54
CA PRO A 91 -7.88 2.35 7.92
C PRO A 91 -6.57 1.91 7.26
N ALA A 92 -6.41 0.63 6.93
CA ALA A 92 -5.23 0.14 6.22
C ALA A 92 -5.02 0.77 4.83
N ASP A 93 -6.05 1.34 4.20
CA ASP A 93 -5.89 2.12 2.99
C ASP A 93 -5.01 3.36 3.24
N ASP A 94 -5.41 4.22 4.17
CA ASP A 94 -4.66 5.44 4.51
C ASP A 94 -3.26 5.11 5.06
N VAL A 95 -3.17 4.12 5.95
CA VAL A 95 -1.91 3.73 6.59
C VAL A 95 -0.92 3.20 5.55
N SER A 96 -1.35 2.34 4.63
CA SER A 96 -0.46 1.85 3.57
C SER A 96 -0.10 2.93 2.55
N CYS A 97 -1.05 3.82 2.24
CA CYS A 97 -0.85 4.95 1.33
C CYS A 97 0.28 5.86 1.83
N MET A 98 0.31 6.16 3.13
CA MET A 98 1.41 6.93 3.72
C MET A 98 2.68 6.08 3.84
N ALA A 99 2.61 4.91 4.49
CA ALA A 99 3.79 4.14 4.88
C ALA A 99 4.67 3.72 3.70
N ILE A 100 4.05 3.32 2.58
CA ILE A 100 4.81 2.82 1.42
C ILE A 100 5.74 3.88 0.82
N ASN A 101 5.45 5.18 1.02
CA ASN A 101 6.29 6.26 0.54
C ASN A 101 7.66 6.28 1.22
N TYR A 102 7.78 5.86 2.49
CA TYR A 102 9.09 5.75 3.14
C TYR A 102 9.96 4.70 2.45
N LEU A 103 9.40 3.53 2.15
CA LEU A 103 10.08 2.50 1.36
C LEU A 103 10.45 3.05 -0.02
N PHE A 104 9.49 3.62 -0.73
CA PHE A 104 9.67 4.11 -2.09
C PHE A 104 10.77 5.16 -2.22
N PHE A 105 10.74 6.21 -1.39
CA PHE A 105 11.75 7.26 -1.43
C PHE A 105 13.13 6.75 -1.00
N SER A 106 13.19 5.76 -0.10
CA SER A 106 14.44 5.10 0.23
C SER A 106 15.02 4.35 -0.96
N LEU A 107 14.18 3.57 -1.67
CA LEU A 107 14.61 2.84 -2.86
C LEU A 107 15.05 3.78 -3.99
N GLN A 108 14.33 4.88 -4.22
CA GLN A 108 14.75 5.88 -5.21
C GLN A 108 16.09 6.53 -4.87
N ARG A 109 16.39 6.70 -3.58
CA ARG A 109 17.64 7.33 -3.12
C ARG A 109 18.82 6.37 -3.12
N SER A 110 18.63 5.13 -2.66
CA SER A 110 19.72 4.20 -2.34
C SER A 110 19.51 2.76 -2.80
N GLU A 111 18.40 2.44 -3.47
CA GLU A 111 18.00 1.08 -3.88
C GLU A 111 17.89 0.06 -2.72
N THR A 112 17.90 0.55 -1.49
CA THR A 112 17.74 -0.20 -0.25
C THR A 112 16.96 0.64 0.76
N MET A 113 16.40 -0.02 1.77
CA MET A 113 15.79 0.63 2.92
C MET A 113 16.88 1.18 3.87
N ALA A 114 17.02 2.50 3.94
CA ALA A 114 18.11 3.18 4.65
C ALA A 114 17.65 4.45 5.38
N PRO A 115 18.40 4.92 6.38
CA PRO A 115 18.11 6.19 7.06
C PRO A 115 18.07 7.40 6.11
N PRO A 116 17.18 8.38 6.34
CA PRO A 116 16.28 8.50 7.49
C PRO A 116 14.95 7.74 7.33
N PHE A 117 14.72 7.06 6.19
CA PHE A 117 13.42 6.46 5.91
C PHE A 117 13.10 5.25 6.79
N THR A 118 14.12 4.51 7.25
CA THR A 118 13.97 3.47 8.28
C THR A 118 13.43 4.05 9.58
N GLU A 119 13.98 5.16 10.04
CA GLU A 119 13.55 5.85 11.26
C GLU A 119 12.11 6.38 11.12
N LEU A 120 11.78 6.97 9.98
CA LEU A 120 10.42 7.45 9.68
C LEU A 120 9.41 6.30 9.63
N TRP A 121 9.77 5.18 9.00
CA TRP A 121 8.93 3.98 8.93
C TRP A 121 8.62 3.44 10.33
N HIS A 122 9.64 3.23 11.15
CA HIS A 122 9.46 2.73 12.52
C HIS A 122 8.66 3.70 13.37
N THR A 123 9.00 5.00 13.33
CA THR A 123 8.30 6.04 14.08
C THR A 123 6.82 6.08 13.70
N PHE A 124 6.49 5.97 12.40
CA PHE A 124 5.12 5.96 11.91
C PHE A 124 4.34 4.76 12.45
N TRP A 125 4.89 3.55 12.30
CA TRP A 125 4.22 2.32 12.73
C TRP A 125 4.07 2.22 14.24
N GLU A 126 5.13 2.51 15.00
CA GLU A 126 5.08 2.53 16.47
C GLU A 126 4.06 3.56 16.97
N THR A 127 4.04 4.75 16.38
CA THR A 127 3.09 5.80 16.77
C THR A 127 1.66 5.41 16.42
N TYR A 128 1.41 4.90 15.21
CA TYR A 128 0.08 4.48 14.79
C TYR A 128 -0.46 3.37 15.69
N LEU A 129 0.31 2.29 15.88
CA LEU A 129 -0.12 1.13 16.69
C LEU A 129 -0.34 1.51 18.16
N ARG A 130 0.51 2.36 18.72
CA ARG A 130 0.38 2.84 20.11
C ARG A 130 -0.83 3.75 20.31
N GLN A 131 -1.03 4.72 19.41
CA GLN A 131 -2.09 5.72 19.57
C GLN A 131 -3.48 5.19 19.19
N SER A 132 -3.57 4.34 18.18
CA SER A 132 -4.86 3.74 17.74
C SER A 132 -5.23 2.49 18.53
N GLY A 133 -4.24 1.74 19.03
CA GLY A 133 -4.45 0.39 19.58
C GLY A 133 -4.80 -0.67 18.52
N ASP A 134 -4.79 -0.34 17.23
CA ASP A 134 -5.25 -1.21 16.15
C ASP A 134 -4.19 -2.22 15.71
N GLN A 135 -3.97 -3.26 16.51
CA GLN A 135 -3.09 -4.37 16.14
C GLN A 135 -3.63 -5.21 14.97
N HIS A 136 -4.96 -5.22 14.78
CA HIS A 136 -5.60 -6.02 13.73
C HIS A 136 -5.22 -5.51 12.33
N ILE A 137 -4.84 -4.24 12.16
CA ILE A 137 -4.41 -3.68 10.87
C ILE A 137 -3.35 -4.54 10.17
N LEU A 138 -2.44 -5.13 10.93
CA LEU A 138 -1.37 -5.97 10.43
C LEU A 138 -1.89 -7.23 9.73
N GLN A 139 -3.10 -7.68 10.08
CA GLN A 139 -3.76 -8.86 9.50
C GLN A 139 -4.63 -8.53 8.28
N VAL A 140 -4.75 -7.26 7.89
CA VAL A 140 -5.64 -6.81 6.80
C VAL A 140 -4.97 -5.90 5.77
N ILE A 141 -3.81 -5.33 6.07
CA ILE A 141 -3.17 -4.29 5.24
C ILE A 141 -2.62 -4.77 3.89
N ALA A 142 -2.33 -6.07 3.74
CA ALA A 142 -1.58 -6.58 2.61
C ALA A 142 -2.13 -6.19 1.22
N PRO A 143 -3.45 -6.27 0.92
CA PRO A 143 -3.97 -5.86 -0.40
C PRO A 143 -3.82 -4.36 -0.68
N PHE A 144 -3.82 -3.53 0.36
CA PHE A 144 -3.62 -2.09 0.20
C PHE A 144 -2.17 -1.77 -0.11
N PHE A 145 -1.21 -2.42 0.57
CA PHE A 145 0.19 -2.35 0.18
C PHE A 145 0.44 -2.87 -1.23
N ALA A 146 -0.21 -3.98 -1.61
CA ALA A 146 -0.10 -4.52 -2.96
C ALA A 146 -0.59 -3.51 -4.01
N TRP A 147 -1.75 -2.89 -3.78
CA TRP A 147 -2.29 -1.86 -4.66
C TRP A 147 -1.33 -0.68 -4.81
N ARG A 148 -0.87 -0.09 -3.70
CA ARG A 148 0.05 1.05 -3.74
C ARG A 148 1.41 0.68 -4.34
N GLY A 149 1.90 -0.53 -4.07
CA GLY A 149 3.15 -1.06 -4.62
C GLY A 149 3.08 -1.22 -6.13
N LEU A 150 1.98 -1.79 -6.66
CA LEU A 150 1.75 -1.87 -8.10
C LEU A 150 1.68 -0.48 -8.75
N VAL A 151 1.11 0.52 -8.08
CA VAL A 151 1.09 1.90 -8.60
C VAL A 151 2.52 2.43 -8.74
N LEU A 152 3.32 2.33 -7.67
CA LEU A 152 4.70 2.83 -7.63
C LEU A 152 5.66 2.05 -8.53
N ALA A 153 5.37 0.76 -8.77
CA ALA A 153 6.16 -0.10 -9.64
C ALA A 153 5.73 0.00 -11.11
N SER A 154 4.66 0.72 -11.43
CA SER A 154 4.13 0.80 -12.80
C SER A 154 5.15 1.44 -13.75
N PRO A 155 5.51 0.76 -14.86
CA PRO A 155 6.38 1.34 -15.88
C PRO A 155 5.70 2.45 -16.68
N VAL A 156 4.37 2.61 -16.55
CA VAL A 156 3.60 3.64 -17.25
C VAL A 156 3.69 4.99 -16.54
N TRP A 157 3.72 5.00 -15.20
CA TRP A 157 3.68 6.26 -14.41
C TRP A 157 4.99 6.60 -13.70
N TYR A 158 5.82 5.60 -13.38
CA TYR A 158 7.04 5.84 -12.59
C TYR A 158 8.31 5.45 -13.36
N ASN A 159 9.15 6.46 -13.60
CA ASN A 159 10.49 6.30 -14.13
C ASN A 159 11.48 5.98 -13.00
N VAL A 160 11.50 4.72 -12.56
CA VAL A 160 12.44 4.20 -11.56
C VAL A 160 13.31 3.09 -12.14
N THR A 161 14.48 2.87 -11.51
CA THR A 161 15.40 1.78 -11.84
C THR A 161 14.73 0.41 -11.79
N ASP A 162 15.22 -0.54 -12.57
CA ASP A 162 14.75 -1.92 -12.54
C ASP A 162 14.88 -2.56 -11.16
N ARG A 163 15.97 -2.27 -10.42
CA ARG A 163 16.19 -2.79 -9.07
C ARG A 163 15.13 -2.30 -8.08
N THR A 164 14.84 -1.00 -8.07
CA THR A 164 13.74 -0.44 -7.26
C THR A 164 12.42 -1.16 -7.57
N ARG A 165 12.13 -1.38 -8.86
CA ARG A 165 10.89 -2.03 -9.28
C ARG A 165 10.83 -3.51 -8.87
N GLN A 166 11.92 -4.25 -9.03
CA GLN A 166 12.05 -5.63 -8.56
C GLN A 166 11.88 -5.73 -7.04
N THR A 167 12.42 -4.77 -6.30
CA THR A 167 12.26 -4.71 -4.84
C THR A 167 10.80 -4.47 -4.45
N LEU A 168 10.09 -3.57 -5.15
CA LEU A 168 8.65 -3.37 -4.95
C LEU A 168 7.84 -4.62 -5.30
N PHE A 169 8.19 -5.36 -6.35
CA PHE A 169 7.54 -6.63 -6.69
C PHE A 169 7.77 -7.69 -5.60
N ALA A 170 9.00 -7.84 -5.11
CA ALA A 170 9.30 -8.74 -4.00
C ALA A 170 8.53 -8.36 -2.73
N PHE A 171 8.41 -7.06 -2.44
CA PHE A 171 7.59 -6.55 -1.34
C PHE A 171 6.12 -6.95 -1.48
N ILE A 172 5.53 -6.75 -2.68
CA ILE A 172 4.13 -7.12 -2.96
C ILE A 172 3.90 -8.63 -2.75
N GLU A 173 4.80 -9.48 -3.26
CA GLU A 173 4.71 -10.93 -3.10
C GLU A 173 4.74 -11.36 -1.64
N ASP A 174 5.66 -10.80 -0.86
CA ASP A 174 5.83 -11.14 0.54
C ASP A 174 4.65 -10.70 1.40
N VAL A 175 4.19 -9.46 1.25
CA VAL A 175 3.05 -8.97 2.05
C VAL A 175 1.78 -9.76 1.74
N LEU A 176 1.55 -10.12 0.47
CA LEU A 176 0.40 -10.94 0.09
C LEU A 176 0.54 -12.40 0.53
N GLY A 177 1.76 -12.93 0.57
CA GLY A 177 2.06 -14.31 0.98
C GLY A 177 1.95 -14.57 2.48
N ARG A 178 2.01 -13.52 3.31
CA ARG A 178 1.93 -13.63 4.77
C ARG A 178 0.50 -13.62 5.28
N LYS A 179 0.29 -14.22 6.47
CA LYS A 179 -0.99 -14.09 7.19
C LYS A 179 -1.12 -12.73 7.87
N GLU A 180 0.00 -12.19 8.33
CA GLU A 180 0.11 -10.94 9.08
C GLU A 180 1.38 -10.21 8.63
N PHE A 181 1.26 -8.91 8.43
CA PHE A 181 2.35 -8.01 8.09
C PHE A 181 3.20 -7.70 9.31
N ASN A 182 4.53 -7.65 9.15
CA ASN A 182 5.44 -7.25 10.21
C ASN A 182 6.21 -5.99 9.80
N PRO A 183 5.92 -4.82 10.39
CA PRO A 183 6.63 -3.58 10.07
C PRO A 183 8.11 -3.61 10.51
N ASN A 184 8.50 -4.49 11.45
CA ASN A 184 9.86 -4.58 11.98
C ASN A 184 10.83 -5.36 11.09
N THR A 185 10.40 -5.77 9.90
CA THR A 185 11.24 -6.50 8.93
C THR A 185 11.50 -5.69 7.66
N ILE A 186 11.31 -4.37 7.70
CA ILE A 186 11.42 -3.51 6.51
C ILE A 186 12.87 -3.38 6.02
N GLU A 187 13.85 -3.64 6.87
CA GLU A 187 15.27 -3.62 6.51
C GLU A 187 15.67 -4.84 5.66
N ASN A 188 14.82 -5.87 5.58
CA ASN A 188 15.10 -7.06 4.77
C ASN A 188 14.90 -6.82 3.26
N TRP A 189 14.52 -5.61 2.84
CA TRP A 189 14.36 -5.24 1.43
C TRP A 189 15.68 -4.80 0.83
N GLU A 190 16.57 -5.78 0.69
CA GLU A 190 17.76 -5.73 -0.17
C GLU A 190 17.60 -6.83 -1.23
N VAL A 191 17.51 -6.45 -2.50
CA VAL A 191 17.59 -7.41 -3.63
C VAL A 191 19.00 -7.38 -4.19
#